data_AF-A0A1S8DIV2-F1
#
_entry.id   AF-A0A1S8DIV2-F1
#
_cell.length_a   1.000
_cell.length_b   1.000
_cell.length_c   1.000
_cell.angle_alpha   90.00
_cell.angle_beta   90.00
_cell.angle_gamma   90.00
#
_symmetry.space_group_name_H-M   'P 1'
#
loop_
_entity.id
_entity.type
_entity.pdbx_description
1 polymer ?
#
loop_
_entity_poly.entity_id
_entity_poly.type
_entity_poly.pdbx_seq_one_letter_code
_entity_poly.pdbx_strand_id
1 'polypeptide(L)'
;MKPKILALLPLSLALTACLSGGGGGGGGDSAAAGKTGRLIDSAVAGVSYSTAQFSGTTNADGEYLYQEGETVTFRIGDIVFPAVTAKGVLTPLDLAGSTDINDPVVINIARLLQTLDEDGNPDNGIVIPELSTTAALDFNLPVADFAAAVQAALGITLISQADALAHLQNELDELNGGTTDPGREAATVPAGLVGVYQFLFEEVTAGSGIQDGVIDEYQVTADGRLILPGGSELSNPVYTSESHVEIAWHDSNTGLGYALSNANTGVINELNVSDGLFGDAGYVFYGSYVPYSPTTGDVPQALLDLAGSYSTQPYFSKAGNRHGWAVGDELTLDIDSVSGLIDIAGKYQLDPADSSFSWSDKTATNPRFNPHYEVLYKVGDSDIKLLLYRQEGEGLNGWRLQDQPGAVDGVNVASEVMPLNATHQAYIDALDALLPATLTVIAQDSTYNSGLDKAVCTEYEFDLDYGATNGKPRILFNQLGSPAKTTKEYIASSAAYSEQGSGVSLYWSGFDLTVDGSTLTATVTKLGEPINEVLSNDTSAIAAVCP
;
A
#
# COMPACT_ATOMS: atom_id res chain seq x y z
N MET A 1 -63.49 -41.09 -15.47
CA MET A 1 -62.38 -41.88 -14.91
C MET A 1 -61.12 -41.03 -14.95
N LYS A 2 -60.70 -40.46 -13.82
CA LYS A 2 -59.39 -39.82 -13.64
C LYS A 2 -58.97 -40.07 -12.17
N PRO A 3 -57.87 -40.79 -11.88
CA PRO A 3 -57.32 -40.95 -10.54
C PRO A 3 -56.53 -39.66 -10.19
N LYS A 4 -56.64 -39.05 -9.00
CA LYS A 4 -56.17 -39.42 -7.64
C LYS A 4 -54.66 -39.69 -7.59
N ILE A 5 -53.80 -39.23 -6.65
CA ILE A 5 -53.74 -38.29 -5.49
C ILE A 5 -52.36 -38.62 -4.83
N LEU A 6 -51.58 -37.64 -4.31
CA LEU A 6 -50.78 -37.62 -3.05
C LEU A 6 -49.71 -36.48 -3.17
N ALA A 7 -49.84 -35.28 -2.58
CA ALA A 7 -49.80 -34.85 -1.17
C ALA A 7 -48.41 -34.91 -0.51
N LEU A 8 -47.82 -33.75 -0.17
CA LEU A 8 -47.27 -33.46 1.17
C LEU A 8 -47.14 -31.94 1.40
N LEU A 9 -47.38 -31.54 2.65
CA LEU A 9 -47.71 -30.21 3.17
C LEU A 9 -46.45 -29.46 3.66
N PRO A 10 -46.34 -28.12 3.51
CA PRO A 10 -45.26 -27.34 4.11
C PRO A 10 -45.55 -27.07 5.60
N LEU A 11 -44.51 -27.25 6.44
CA LEU A 11 -44.53 -26.99 7.88
C LEU A 11 -44.23 -25.50 8.14
N SER A 12 -45.26 -24.76 8.54
CA SER A 12 -45.18 -23.38 9.01
C SER A 12 -44.85 -23.34 10.52
N LEU A 13 -43.76 -22.65 10.89
CA LEU A 13 -43.54 -22.11 12.23
C LEU A 13 -43.61 -20.57 12.14
N ALA A 14 -44.44 -19.97 12.97
CA ALA A 14 -44.62 -18.52 13.12
C ALA A 14 -44.21 -18.10 14.53
N LEU A 15 -43.55 -16.93 14.66
CA LEU A 15 -43.67 -15.96 15.77
C LEU A 15 -42.86 -14.69 15.44
N THR A 16 -43.49 -13.67 14.87
CA THR A 16 -43.85 -12.36 15.47
C THR A 16 -42.69 -11.40 15.79
N ALA A 17 -42.58 -10.35 14.98
CA ALA A 17 -42.21 -9.02 15.43
C ALA A 17 -43.31 -8.04 14.99
N CYS A 18 -43.93 -7.40 15.97
CA CYS A 18 -44.94 -6.36 15.79
C CYS A 18 -44.26 -5.08 15.29
N LEU A 19 -44.58 -4.61 14.08
CA LEU A 19 -44.40 -3.21 13.70
C LEU A 19 -45.75 -2.61 13.30
N SER A 20 -46.33 -1.88 14.25
CA SER A 20 -47.19 -0.71 14.04
C SER A 20 -46.24 0.51 14.04
N GLY A 21 -46.25 1.48 13.14
CA GLY A 21 -47.34 2.12 12.41
C GLY A 21 -47.40 3.58 12.86
N GLY A 22 -47.12 4.54 11.96
CA GLY A 22 -47.43 5.97 12.16
C GLY A 22 -46.30 6.94 11.83
N GLY A 23 -46.48 7.73 10.76
CA GLY A 23 -45.56 8.77 10.33
C GLY A 23 -45.65 10.07 11.12
N GLY A 24 -44.59 10.87 11.01
CA GLY A 24 -44.51 12.26 11.44
C GLY A 24 -43.30 12.91 10.80
N GLY A 25 -43.52 13.81 9.85
CA GLY A 25 -42.48 14.61 9.24
C GLY A 25 -41.93 15.63 10.23
N GLY A 26 -40.61 15.70 10.31
CA GLY A 26 -39.85 16.79 10.91
C GLY A 26 -38.56 16.90 10.12
N GLY A 27 -38.40 17.98 9.36
CA GLY A 27 -37.12 18.32 8.75
C GLY A 27 -36.12 18.60 9.86
N GLY A 28 -35.19 17.67 10.06
CA GLY A 28 -33.96 17.90 10.77
C GLY A 28 -32.86 17.97 9.73
N ASP A 29 -32.18 19.12 9.66
CA ASP A 29 -30.89 19.21 9.00
C ASP A 29 -30.02 18.05 9.51
N SER A 30 -29.52 17.24 8.59
CA SER A 30 -28.52 16.22 8.91
C SER A 30 -27.26 16.94 9.39
N ALA A 31 -27.15 17.13 10.69
CA ALA A 31 -25.88 17.46 11.33
C ALA A 31 -24.89 16.38 10.87
N ALA A 32 -23.85 16.79 10.14
CA ALA A 32 -22.76 15.89 9.77
C ALA A 32 -22.28 15.19 11.04
N ALA A 33 -22.17 13.85 11.01
CA ALA A 33 -21.63 13.10 12.13
C ALA A 33 -20.25 13.66 12.50
N GLY A 34 -20.03 13.98 13.78
CA GLY A 34 -18.74 14.46 14.28
C GLY A 34 -17.67 13.37 14.20
N LYS A 35 -16.41 13.77 14.04
CA LYS A 35 -15.26 12.89 14.32
C LYS A 35 -15.08 12.75 15.83
N THR A 36 -14.50 11.64 16.26
CA THR A 36 -14.14 11.39 17.65
C THR A 36 -12.64 11.61 17.85
N GLY A 37 -12.26 12.35 18.88
CA GLY A 37 -10.89 12.50 19.35
C GLY A 37 -10.78 12.08 20.81
N ARG A 38 -9.56 11.86 21.32
CA ARG A 38 -9.30 11.45 22.71
C ARG A 38 -8.32 12.40 23.39
N LEU A 39 -8.56 12.73 24.66
CA LEU A 39 -7.60 13.44 25.53
C LEU A 39 -6.85 12.42 26.39
N ILE A 40 -5.52 12.37 26.27
CA ILE A 40 -4.66 11.33 26.86
C ILE A 40 -3.51 11.90 27.70
N ASP A 41 -3.53 11.55 28.98
CA ASP A 41 -2.46 11.41 29.97
C ASP A 41 -2.95 10.20 30.81
N SER A 42 -3.05 9.03 30.15
CA SER A 42 -4.17 8.06 30.26
C SER A 42 -5.52 8.64 29.81
N ALA A 43 -6.53 7.81 29.56
CA ALA A 43 -7.85 8.30 29.15
C ALA A 43 -8.40 9.30 30.19
N VAL A 44 -8.56 10.57 29.80
CA VAL A 44 -8.99 11.64 30.71
C VAL A 44 -10.51 11.83 30.64
N ALA A 45 -11.24 11.28 31.59
CA ALA A 45 -12.69 11.37 31.72
C ALA A 45 -13.13 12.56 32.58
N GLY A 46 -14.33 13.10 32.33
CA GLY A 46 -14.94 14.11 33.19
C GLY A 46 -14.54 15.57 32.87
N VAL A 47 -13.77 15.81 31.81
CA VAL A 47 -13.36 17.16 31.39
C VAL A 47 -14.37 17.73 30.40
N SER A 48 -14.86 18.94 30.65
CA SER A 48 -15.77 19.62 29.72
C SER A 48 -15.01 20.09 28.48
N TYR A 49 -15.56 19.92 27.28
CA TYR A 49 -14.98 20.41 26.03
C TYR A 49 -15.99 21.23 25.23
N SER A 50 -15.47 22.16 24.42
CA SER A 50 -16.24 22.89 23.42
C SER A 50 -15.41 23.03 22.15
N THR A 51 -16.04 22.74 21.02
CA THR A 51 -15.59 23.10 19.67
C THR A 51 -16.55 24.12 19.07
N ALA A 52 -16.42 24.44 17.77
CA ALA A 52 -17.35 25.34 17.11
C ALA A 52 -18.75 24.72 16.96
N GLN A 53 -18.84 23.40 16.81
CA GLN A 53 -20.11 22.69 16.60
C GLN A 53 -20.54 21.78 17.76
N PHE A 54 -19.62 21.36 18.62
CA PHE A 54 -19.90 20.40 19.68
C PHE A 54 -19.51 20.93 21.06
N SER A 55 -20.20 20.45 22.08
CA SER A 55 -19.82 20.66 23.47
C SER A 55 -20.30 19.47 24.29
N GLY A 56 -19.52 19.07 25.29
CA GLY A 56 -19.85 17.93 26.13
C GLY A 56 -18.81 17.71 27.22
N THR A 57 -18.77 16.49 27.73
CA THR A 57 -17.77 16.03 28.70
C THR A 57 -17.06 14.81 28.11
N THR A 58 -15.76 14.70 28.31
CA THR A 58 -15.01 13.51 27.91
C THR A 58 -15.54 12.27 28.63
N ASN A 59 -15.75 11.18 27.88
CA ASN A 59 -16.24 9.92 28.44
C ASN A 59 -15.10 9.11 29.10
N ALA A 60 -15.40 7.87 29.50
CA ALA A 60 -14.43 6.98 30.14
C ALA A 60 -13.18 6.69 29.28
N ASP A 61 -13.31 6.76 27.96
CA ASP A 61 -12.21 6.54 27.00
C ASP A 61 -11.47 7.84 26.64
N GLY A 62 -11.82 8.95 27.30
CA GLY A 62 -11.28 10.30 27.07
C GLY A 62 -11.86 10.98 25.83
N GLU A 63 -12.96 10.48 25.27
CA GLU A 63 -13.44 10.89 23.94
C GLU A 63 -14.19 12.23 23.93
N TYR A 64 -13.96 13.01 22.87
CA TYR A 64 -14.66 14.25 22.56
C TYR A 64 -15.01 14.33 21.07
N LEU A 65 -16.04 15.12 20.72
CA LEU A 65 -16.52 15.29 19.35
C LEU A 65 -15.97 16.57 18.70
N TYR A 66 -15.61 16.49 17.43
CA TYR A 66 -15.12 17.64 16.65
C TYR A 66 -15.39 17.48 15.13
N GLN A 67 -15.28 18.56 14.37
CA GLN A 67 -15.05 18.54 12.93
C GLN A 67 -13.60 18.92 12.60
N GLU A 68 -13.10 18.43 11.47
CA GLU A 68 -11.73 18.70 11.03
C GLU A 68 -11.45 20.21 10.88
N GLY A 69 -10.31 20.66 11.42
CA GLY A 69 -9.92 22.06 11.45
C GLY A 69 -10.58 22.90 12.55
N GLU A 70 -11.51 22.33 13.35
CA GLU A 70 -12.03 23.03 14.52
C GLU A 70 -10.96 23.20 15.61
N THR A 71 -11.15 24.22 16.44
CA THR A 71 -10.43 24.37 17.70
C THR A 71 -11.25 23.75 18.82
N VAL A 72 -10.62 22.95 19.68
CA VAL A 72 -11.21 22.44 20.91
C VAL A 72 -10.64 23.20 22.12
N THR A 73 -11.47 23.47 23.11
CA THR A 73 -11.06 24.00 24.41
C THR A 73 -11.60 23.12 25.53
N PHE A 74 -10.71 22.58 26.36
CA PHE A 74 -11.03 21.79 27.54
C PHE A 74 -11.15 22.64 28.80
N ARG A 75 -11.99 22.21 29.76
CA ARG A 75 -12.29 22.91 31.01
C ARG A 75 -12.58 21.98 32.17
N ILE A 76 -12.15 22.38 33.36
CA ILE A 76 -12.53 21.79 34.65
C ILE A 76 -13.08 22.94 35.51
N GLY A 77 -14.41 23.05 35.64
CA GLY A 77 -15.04 24.26 36.18
C GLY A 77 -14.66 25.49 35.35
N ASP A 78 -14.19 26.56 36.00
CA ASP A 78 -13.68 27.76 35.34
C ASP A 78 -12.19 27.69 34.95
N ILE A 79 -11.50 26.56 35.22
CA ILE A 79 -10.12 26.35 34.79
C ILE A 79 -10.13 26.02 33.30
N VAL A 80 -9.54 26.90 32.48
CA VAL A 80 -9.50 26.79 31.02
C VAL A 80 -8.12 26.33 30.57
N PHE A 81 -8.05 25.20 29.89
CA PHE A 81 -6.83 24.73 29.24
C PHE A 81 -6.57 25.53 27.95
N PRO A 82 -5.33 25.60 27.46
CA PRO A 82 -5.05 26.25 26.18
C PRO A 82 -5.92 25.65 25.05
N ALA A 83 -6.38 26.51 24.15
CA ALA A 83 -7.17 26.09 23.00
C ALA A 83 -6.26 25.56 21.88
N VAL A 84 -6.61 24.42 21.29
CA VAL A 84 -5.79 23.74 20.28
C VAL A 84 -6.62 23.23 19.12
N THR A 85 -6.00 23.00 17.97
CA THR A 85 -6.66 22.33 16.85
C THR A 85 -7.06 20.92 17.25
N ALA A 86 -8.34 20.58 17.08
CA ALA A 86 -8.88 19.27 17.39
C ALA A 86 -8.33 18.20 16.43
N LYS A 87 -7.98 17.04 16.98
CA LYS A 87 -7.44 15.87 16.25
C LYS A 87 -7.73 14.57 16.99
N GLY A 88 -7.42 13.42 16.37
CA GLY A 88 -7.74 12.09 16.90
C GLY A 88 -7.21 11.82 18.31
N VAL A 89 -6.00 12.28 18.64
CA VAL A 89 -5.41 12.19 19.98
C VAL A 89 -4.80 13.53 20.36
N LEU A 90 -5.12 14.03 21.55
CA LEU A 90 -4.51 15.20 22.17
C LEU A 90 -3.89 14.79 23.51
N THR A 91 -2.68 15.27 23.76
CA THR A 91 -1.90 15.04 24.98
C THR A 91 -1.57 16.37 25.67
N PRO A 92 -1.03 16.36 26.91
CA PRO A 92 -0.47 17.57 27.52
C PRO A 92 0.54 18.32 26.65
N LEU A 93 1.33 17.62 25.80
CA LEU A 93 2.23 18.23 24.82
C LEU A 93 1.47 19.07 23.80
N ASP A 94 0.39 18.51 23.25
CA ASP A 94 -0.45 19.20 22.27
C ASP A 94 -1.11 20.43 22.88
N LEU A 95 -1.67 20.30 24.08
CA LEU A 95 -2.28 21.41 24.81
C LEU A 95 -1.29 22.53 25.09
N ALA A 96 -0.02 22.20 25.38
CA ALA A 96 1.02 23.20 25.55
C ALA A 96 1.53 23.79 24.23
N GLY A 97 1.24 23.16 23.08
CA GLY A 97 1.85 23.50 21.80
C GLY A 97 3.37 23.25 21.80
N SER A 98 3.83 22.23 22.53
CA SER A 98 5.24 21.91 22.74
C SER A 98 5.53 20.46 22.40
N THR A 99 6.78 20.15 22.08
CA THR A 99 7.30 18.79 21.93
C THR A 99 8.26 18.41 23.06
N ASP A 100 8.54 19.32 24.01
CA ASP A 100 9.39 19.07 25.17
C ASP A 100 8.53 18.74 26.39
N ILE A 101 8.67 17.53 26.91
CA ILE A 101 7.98 17.10 28.13
C ILE A 101 8.39 17.92 29.36
N ASN A 102 9.54 18.58 29.32
CA ASN A 102 10.02 19.47 30.38
C ASN A 102 9.52 20.91 30.25
N ASP A 103 8.68 21.21 29.25
CA ASP A 103 8.04 22.51 29.13
C ASP A 103 7.17 22.80 30.38
N PRO A 104 7.28 23.99 31.00
CA PRO A 104 6.51 24.34 32.19
C PRO A 104 5.00 24.16 32.04
N VAL A 105 4.43 24.44 30.86
CA VAL A 105 3.00 24.31 30.58
C VAL A 105 2.59 22.84 30.56
N VAL A 106 3.41 21.97 29.93
CA VAL A 106 3.20 20.51 29.93
C VAL A 106 3.20 19.97 31.35
N ILE A 107 4.22 20.33 32.14
CA ILE A 107 4.35 19.91 33.54
C ILE A 107 3.14 20.36 34.37
N ASN A 108 2.68 21.60 34.18
CA ASN A 108 1.56 22.15 34.93
C ASN A 108 0.24 21.45 34.58
N ILE A 109 0.02 21.13 33.30
CA ILE A 109 -1.15 20.39 32.82
C ILE A 109 -1.16 18.96 33.39
N ALA A 110 -0.09 18.19 33.19
CA ALA A 110 0.00 16.80 33.63
C ALA A 110 -0.16 16.67 35.15
N ARG A 111 0.57 17.50 35.91
CA ARG A 111 0.44 17.51 37.38
C ARG A 111 -0.97 17.83 37.84
N LEU A 112 -1.67 18.76 37.19
CA LEU A 112 -3.04 19.09 37.57
C LEU A 112 -3.99 17.92 37.31
N LEU A 113 -3.95 17.34 36.10
CA LEU A 113 -4.83 16.22 35.72
C LEU A 113 -4.65 15.03 36.67
N GLN A 114 -3.41 14.57 36.84
CA GLN A 114 -3.10 13.41 37.68
C GLN A 114 -3.34 13.66 39.18
N THR A 115 -3.25 14.91 39.66
CA THR A 115 -3.58 15.23 41.07
C THR A 115 -5.09 15.23 41.31
N LEU A 116 -5.89 15.59 40.30
CA LEU A 116 -7.35 15.68 40.41
C LEU A 116 -8.06 14.35 40.21
N ASP A 117 -7.33 13.33 39.77
CA ASP A 117 -7.83 11.98 39.61
C ASP A 117 -8.51 11.46 40.89
N GLU A 118 -9.70 10.87 40.76
CA GLU A 118 -10.60 10.58 41.87
C GLU A 118 -10.03 9.53 42.84
N ASP A 119 -9.34 8.51 42.31
CA ASP A 119 -8.69 7.47 43.11
C ASP A 119 -7.18 7.69 43.33
N GLY A 120 -6.61 8.68 42.63
CA GLY A 120 -5.21 9.07 42.71
C GLY A 120 -4.26 8.05 42.07
N ASN A 121 -4.75 7.23 41.15
CA ASN A 121 -3.98 6.24 40.41
C ASN A 121 -4.17 6.42 38.89
N PRO A 122 -3.36 7.29 38.26
CA PRO A 122 -3.59 7.64 36.85
C PRO A 122 -3.36 6.47 35.88
N ASP A 123 -2.59 5.44 36.27
CA ASP A 123 -2.33 4.21 35.48
C ASP A 123 -3.61 3.44 35.07
N ASN A 124 -4.78 3.70 35.67
CA ASN A 124 -6.05 3.04 35.33
C ASN A 124 -7.04 3.96 34.60
N GLY A 125 -6.56 5.10 34.09
CA GLY A 125 -7.35 6.20 33.56
C GLY A 125 -7.40 7.37 34.55
N ILE A 126 -7.64 8.58 34.05
CA ILE A 126 -7.81 9.77 34.89
C ILE A 126 -9.28 10.13 34.93
N VAL A 127 -9.90 10.04 36.10
CA VAL A 127 -11.30 10.44 36.31
C VAL A 127 -11.35 11.76 37.05
N ILE A 128 -11.70 12.83 36.34
CA ILE A 128 -11.87 14.14 36.95
C ILE A 128 -13.27 14.24 37.56
N PRO A 129 -13.40 14.42 38.89
CA PRO A 129 -14.69 14.61 39.54
C PRO A 129 -15.30 15.96 39.15
N GLU A 130 -16.63 16.10 39.25
CA GLU A 130 -17.28 17.39 39.05
C GLU A 130 -16.77 18.45 40.05
N LEU A 131 -15.88 19.32 39.57
CA LEU A 131 -15.31 20.43 40.33
C LEU A 131 -16.05 21.71 40.00
N SER A 132 -16.94 22.15 40.92
CA SER A 132 -17.54 23.48 40.86
C SER A 132 -16.56 24.51 41.45
N THR A 133 -15.52 24.84 40.68
CA THR A 133 -14.52 25.85 41.04
C THR A 133 -14.61 27.06 40.13
N THR A 134 -14.49 28.26 40.71
CA THR A 134 -14.32 29.52 39.97
C THR A 134 -12.85 29.94 39.88
N ALA A 135 -11.93 29.02 40.14
CA ALA A 135 -10.50 29.27 40.07
C ALA A 135 -10.07 29.50 38.62
N ALA A 136 -9.35 30.60 38.40
CA ALA A 136 -8.61 30.81 37.17
C ALA A 136 -7.14 30.45 37.44
N LEU A 137 -6.62 29.44 36.72
CA LEU A 137 -5.22 29.05 36.76
C LEU A 137 -4.56 29.45 35.43
N ASP A 138 -3.35 29.99 35.51
CA ASP A 138 -2.54 30.31 34.33
C ASP A 138 -1.42 29.27 34.19
N PHE A 139 -1.56 28.37 33.22
CA PHE A 139 -0.59 27.31 32.97
C PHE A 139 0.77 27.82 32.48
N ASN A 140 0.88 29.10 32.06
CA ASN A 140 2.14 29.72 31.63
C ASN A 140 3.02 30.17 32.80
N LEU A 141 2.53 30.07 34.04
CA LEU A 141 3.34 30.37 35.22
C LEU A 141 4.50 29.37 35.37
N PRO A 142 5.66 29.81 35.90
CA PRO A 142 6.72 28.88 36.30
C PRO A 142 6.16 27.79 37.23
N VAL A 143 6.70 26.57 37.12
CA VAL A 143 6.18 25.36 37.81
C VAL A 143 5.94 25.56 39.32
N ALA A 144 6.82 26.30 40.00
CA ALA A 144 6.68 26.60 41.43
C ALA A 144 5.54 27.60 41.72
N ASP A 145 5.38 28.61 40.88
CA ASP A 145 4.35 29.64 41.03
C ASP A 145 2.96 29.08 40.69
N PHE A 146 2.88 28.20 39.68
CA PHE A 146 1.66 27.46 39.36
C PHE A 146 1.22 26.58 40.53
N ALA A 147 2.14 25.81 41.13
CA ALA A 147 1.83 24.99 42.30
C ALA A 147 1.32 25.82 43.49
N ALA A 148 1.90 27.00 43.73
CA ALA A 148 1.42 27.93 44.75
C ALA A 148 0.02 28.47 44.43
N ALA A 149 -0.26 28.78 43.16
CA ALA A 149 -1.58 29.24 42.72
C ALA A 149 -2.64 28.14 42.90
N VAL A 150 -2.33 26.88 42.55
CA VAL A 150 -3.22 25.73 42.77
C VAL A 150 -3.51 25.53 44.26
N GLN A 151 -2.48 25.57 45.10
CA GLN A 151 -2.66 25.43 46.55
C GLN A 151 -3.52 26.57 47.14
N ALA A 152 -3.37 27.79 46.64
CA ALA A 152 -4.14 28.94 47.09
C ALA A 152 -5.60 28.90 46.61
N ALA A 153 -5.83 28.45 45.37
CA ALA A 153 -7.16 28.46 44.75
C ALA A 153 -8.00 27.24 45.09
N LEU A 154 -7.38 26.05 45.15
CA LEU A 154 -8.06 24.77 45.33
C LEU A 154 -7.78 24.11 46.68
N GLY A 155 -6.76 24.57 47.41
CA GLY A 155 -6.35 23.92 48.67
C GLY A 155 -5.63 22.59 48.48
N ILE A 156 -5.25 22.25 47.25
CA ILE A 156 -4.66 20.97 46.87
C ILE A 156 -3.16 21.12 46.65
N THR A 157 -2.39 20.15 47.12
CA THR A 157 -0.97 20.02 46.82
C THR A 157 -0.79 19.12 45.61
N LEU A 158 -0.21 19.66 44.53
CA LEU A 158 0.10 18.90 43.32
C LEU A 158 1.13 17.79 43.59
N ILE A 159 0.99 16.66 42.90
CA ILE A 159 2.01 15.59 42.85
C ILE A 159 3.37 16.13 42.39
N SER A 160 4.44 15.37 42.59
CA SER A 160 5.78 15.82 42.20
C SER A 160 5.89 15.95 40.67
N GLN A 161 6.77 16.84 40.21
CA GLN A 161 7.06 16.93 38.77
C GLN A 161 7.61 15.61 38.22
N ALA A 162 8.44 14.91 39.01
CA ALA A 162 9.05 13.66 38.56
C ALA A 162 7.99 12.58 38.34
N ASP A 163 7.03 12.44 39.26
CA ASP A 163 5.97 11.42 39.14
C ASP A 163 5.05 11.74 37.96
N ALA A 164 4.65 13.02 37.81
CA ALA A 164 3.79 13.43 36.71
C ALA A 164 4.40 13.20 35.33
N LEU A 165 5.70 13.51 35.19
CA LEU A 165 6.43 13.30 33.96
C LEU A 165 6.70 11.82 33.69
N ALA A 166 6.95 11.01 34.73
CA ALA A 166 7.13 9.57 34.56
C ALA A 166 5.85 8.91 34.03
N HIS A 167 4.69 9.27 34.58
CA HIS A 167 3.40 8.81 34.10
C HIS A 167 3.14 9.25 32.65
N LEU A 168 3.23 10.55 32.38
CA LEU A 168 2.99 11.09 31.04
C LEU A 168 3.96 10.47 30.02
N GLN A 169 5.22 10.23 30.37
CA GLN A 169 6.17 9.56 29.48
C GLN A 169 5.72 8.13 29.16
N ASN A 170 5.27 7.35 30.16
CA ASN A 170 4.76 6.00 29.91
C ASN A 170 3.57 6.03 28.95
N GLU A 171 2.64 6.96 29.16
CA GLU A 171 1.45 7.12 28.31
C GLU A 171 1.81 7.57 26.89
N LEU A 172 2.79 8.46 26.74
CA LEU A 172 3.33 8.83 25.44
C LEU A 172 4.04 7.64 24.78
N ASP A 173 4.76 6.80 25.54
CA ASP A 173 5.43 5.61 25.02
C ASP A 173 4.42 4.55 24.57
N GLU A 174 3.31 4.40 25.29
CA GLU A 174 2.17 3.54 24.93
C GLU A 174 1.41 4.09 23.73
N LEU A 175 1.18 5.41 23.68
CA LEU A 175 0.64 6.10 22.50
C LEU A 175 1.58 6.00 21.30
N ASN A 176 2.90 5.95 21.49
CA ASN A 176 3.86 5.73 20.43
C ASN A 176 4.03 4.22 20.09
N GLY A 177 3.24 3.34 20.71
CA GLY A 177 3.09 1.95 20.28
C GLY A 177 4.35 1.09 20.29
N GLY A 178 5.37 1.41 21.10
CA GLY A 178 6.54 0.55 21.27
C GLY A 178 7.65 0.73 20.24
N THR A 179 7.79 1.93 19.66
CA THR A 179 9.09 2.35 19.12
C THR A 179 9.90 3.00 20.23
N THR A 180 11.15 2.61 20.41
CA THR A 180 12.09 3.34 21.30
C THR A 180 12.64 4.61 20.66
N ASP A 181 12.09 5.01 19.50
CA ASP A 181 12.54 6.13 18.71
C ASP A 181 11.58 7.33 18.86
N PRO A 182 11.90 8.31 19.71
CA PRO A 182 11.09 9.52 19.88
C PRO A 182 11.04 10.41 18.63
N GLY A 183 11.74 10.06 17.55
CA GLY A 183 11.74 10.78 16.28
C GLY A 183 10.65 10.37 15.27
N ARG A 184 9.90 9.29 15.51
CA ARG A 184 8.87 8.85 14.55
C ARG A 184 7.57 9.66 14.70
N GLU A 185 7.09 10.17 13.57
CA GLU A 185 5.88 10.98 13.49
C GLU A 185 4.62 10.10 13.53
N ALA A 186 3.61 10.52 14.30
CA ALA A 186 2.30 9.89 14.32
C ALA A 186 1.62 9.95 12.94
N ALA A 187 1.08 8.82 12.49
CA ALA A 187 0.43 8.71 11.20
C ALA A 187 -1.07 8.98 11.24
N THR A 188 -1.56 9.62 10.19
CA THR A 188 -3.00 9.73 9.92
C THR A 188 -3.36 8.80 8.77
N VAL A 189 -4.40 7.99 8.95
CA VAL A 189 -4.94 7.12 7.89
C VAL A 189 -5.74 7.95 6.88
N PRO A 190 -5.33 8.03 5.60
CA PRO A 190 -6.10 8.67 4.55
C PRO A 190 -7.43 7.95 4.32
N ALA A 191 -8.48 8.70 3.96
CA ALA A 191 -9.81 8.15 3.72
C ALA A 191 -9.84 7.01 2.67
N GLY A 192 -8.94 7.05 1.67
CA GLY A 192 -8.83 6.01 0.65
C GLY A 192 -8.33 4.66 1.16
N LEU A 193 -7.61 4.65 2.29
CA LEU A 193 -7.12 3.42 2.92
C LEU A 193 -8.12 2.83 3.93
N VAL A 194 -9.18 3.56 4.31
CA VAL A 194 -10.18 3.06 5.26
C VAL A 194 -11.04 2.00 4.59
N GLY A 195 -11.06 0.78 5.13
CA GLY A 195 -11.80 -0.32 4.54
C GLY A 195 -11.53 -1.67 5.19
N VAL A 196 -12.24 -2.68 4.68
CA VAL A 196 -11.98 -4.10 4.97
C VAL A 196 -11.29 -4.68 3.74
N TYR A 197 -10.18 -5.37 3.96
CA TYR A 197 -9.34 -5.90 2.91
C TYR A 197 -9.07 -7.37 3.16
N GLN A 198 -9.20 -8.17 2.12
CA GLN A 198 -8.61 -9.50 2.12
C GLN A 198 -7.23 -9.41 1.51
N PHE A 199 -6.29 -10.12 2.11
CA PHE A 199 -4.92 -10.17 1.66
C PHE A 199 -4.44 -11.60 1.57
N LEU A 200 -3.57 -11.88 0.60
CA LEU A 200 -2.78 -13.10 0.55
C LEU A 200 -1.41 -12.81 1.13
N PHE A 201 -0.95 -13.63 2.07
CA PHE A 201 0.41 -13.54 2.59
C PHE A 201 1.42 -14.23 1.67
N GLU A 202 2.46 -13.51 1.25
CA GLU A 202 3.63 -14.06 0.57
C GLU A 202 4.84 -14.01 1.53
N GLU A 203 5.28 -15.18 2.02
CA GLU A 203 6.39 -15.30 2.95
C GLU A 203 7.74 -15.07 2.24
N VAL A 204 8.57 -14.23 2.85
CA VAL A 204 9.97 -13.99 2.43
C VAL A 204 10.94 -14.66 3.40
N THR A 205 10.68 -14.54 4.70
CA THR A 205 11.49 -15.12 5.77
C THR A 205 10.57 -15.70 6.82
N ALA A 206 10.78 -16.97 7.18
CA ALA A 206 10.02 -17.60 8.27
C ALA A 206 10.31 -16.95 9.62
N GLY A 207 9.28 -16.83 10.46
CA GLY A 207 9.41 -16.33 11.84
C GLY A 207 8.19 -15.59 12.38
N SER A 208 7.31 -15.09 11.51
CA SER A 208 6.09 -14.37 11.91
C SER A 208 5.02 -15.24 12.57
N GLY A 209 5.05 -16.56 12.34
CA GLY A 209 3.98 -17.47 12.72
C GLY A 209 2.76 -17.44 11.79
N ILE A 210 2.80 -16.63 10.74
CA ILE A 210 1.79 -16.57 9.67
C ILE A 210 2.16 -17.60 8.61
N GLN A 211 1.16 -18.35 8.12
CA GLN A 211 1.39 -19.38 7.11
C GLN A 211 1.51 -18.74 5.71
N ASP A 212 2.55 -19.11 4.96
CA ASP A 212 2.68 -18.73 3.54
C ASP A 212 1.44 -19.14 2.73
N GLY A 213 0.94 -18.21 1.90
CA GLY A 213 -0.25 -18.39 1.08
C GLY A 213 -1.59 -18.34 1.82
N VAL A 214 -1.62 -17.96 3.11
CA VAL A 214 -2.88 -17.74 3.84
C VAL A 214 -3.61 -16.52 3.30
N ILE A 215 -4.94 -16.60 3.24
CA ILE A 215 -5.81 -15.45 2.97
C ILE A 215 -6.42 -14.98 4.28
N ASP A 216 -6.16 -13.74 4.64
CA ASP A 216 -6.60 -13.13 5.89
C ASP A 216 -7.33 -11.81 5.63
N GLU A 217 -8.29 -11.51 6.50
CA GLU A 217 -9.04 -10.26 6.47
C GLU A 217 -8.51 -9.29 7.53
N TYR A 218 -8.21 -8.07 7.10
CA TYR A 218 -7.79 -6.96 7.95
C TYR A 218 -8.75 -5.79 7.75
N GLN A 219 -8.97 -5.00 8.81
CA GLN A 219 -9.75 -3.76 8.71
C GLN A 219 -8.92 -2.56 9.12
N VAL A 220 -8.86 -1.56 8.24
CA VAL A 220 -8.25 -0.25 8.52
C VAL A 220 -9.37 0.73 8.80
N THR A 221 -9.34 1.39 9.95
CA THR A 221 -10.43 2.27 10.40
C THR A 221 -10.07 3.75 10.27
N ALA A 222 -11.09 4.61 10.20
CA ALA A 222 -10.92 6.06 10.06
C ALA A 222 -10.31 6.74 11.30
N ASP A 223 -10.42 6.11 12.47
CA ASP A 223 -9.77 6.53 13.73
C ASP A 223 -8.35 5.99 13.88
N GLY A 224 -7.77 5.39 12.83
CA GLY A 224 -6.36 5.00 12.79
C GLY A 224 -6.05 3.63 13.36
N ARG A 225 -7.04 2.75 13.53
CA ARG A 225 -6.80 1.37 13.99
C ARG A 225 -6.59 0.41 12.82
N LEU A 226 -5.79 -0.62 13.07
CA LEU A 226 -5.68 -1.82 12.26
C LEU A 226 -6.25 -3.00 13.05
N ILE A 227 -7.33 -3.59 12.56
CA ILE A 227 -7.94 -4.79 13.15
C ILE A 227 -7.35 -6.01 12.45
N LEU A 228 -6.70 -6.87 13.22
CA LEU A 228 -6.02 -8.09 12.79
C LEU A 228 -7.00 -9.27 12.62
N PRO A 229 -6.58 -10.34 11.93
CA PRO A 229 -7.33 -11.60 11.88
C PRO A 229 -7.60 -12.11 13.30
N GLY A 230 -8.88 -12.41 13.58
CA GLY A 230 -9.32 -12.81 14.93
C GLY A 230 -9.79 -11.66 15.83
N GLY A 231 -9.68 -10.40 15.38
CA GLY A 231 -10.33 -9.24 16.00
C GLY A 231 -9.48 -8.44 16.99
N SER A 232 -8.20 -8.77 17.15
CA SER A 232 -7.28 -7.90 17.90
C SER A 232 -7.13 -6.55 17.21
N GLU A 233 -7.04 -5.48 17.97
CA GLU A 233 -6.95 -4.11 17.43
C GLU A 233 -5.60 -3.50 17.77
N LEU A 234 -4.91 -2.99 16.75
CA LEU A 234 -3.74 -2.14 16.89
C LEU A 234 -4.16 -0.69 16.67
N SER A 235 -3.57 0.23 17.41
CA SER A 235 -3.86 1.66 17.33
C SER A 235 -2.57 2.47 17.25
N ASN A 236 -2.70 3.78 17.11
CA ASN A 236 -1.60 4.75 17.08
C ASN A 236 -0.50 4.46 16.05
N PRO A 237 -0.84 4.48 14.75
CA PRO A 237 0.15 4.22 13.74
C PRO A 237 1.17 5.34 13.65
N VAL A 238 2.33 5.03 13.08
CA VAL A 238 3.42 5.96 12.80
C VAL A 238 3.82 5.92 11.33
N TYR A 239 4.47 6.98 10.86
CA TYR A 239 5.13 6.95 9.56
C TYR A 239 6.51 6.30 9.68
N THR A 240 6.86 5.41 8.75
CA THR A 240 8.16 4.70 8.78
C THR A 240 9.32 5.57 8.28
N SER A 241 9.03 6.70 7.62
CA SER A 241 10.02 7.65 7.12
C SER A 241 9.40 9.03 6.86
N GLU A 242 10.24 10.05 6.66
CA GLU A 242 9.85 11.42 6.27
C GLU A 242 9.11 11.51 4.92
N SER A 243 9.09 10.44 4.13
CA SER A 243 8.37 10.41 2.85
C SER A 243 6.87 10.12 3.01
N HIS A 244 6.43 9.73 4.21
CA HIS A 244 5.04 9.44 4.57
C HIS A 244 4.39 8.38 3.67
N VAL A 245 5.18 7.51 3.04
CA VAL A 245 4.67 6.51 2.08
C VAL A 245 4.01 5.33 2.81
N GLU A 246 4.43 4.99 4.02
CA GLU A 246 3.90 3.85 4.77
C GLU A 246 3.38 4.27 6.15
N ILE A 247 2.28 3.65 6.56
CA ILE A 247 1.66 3.78 7.87
C ILE A 247 1.87 2.46 8.60
N ALA A 248 2.51 2.49 9.77
CA ALA A 248 2.87 1.28 10.48
C ALA A 248 2.27 1.19 11.87
N TRP A 249 1.83 -0.02 12.23
CA TRP A 249 1.40 -0.42 13.56
C TRP A 249 2.36 -1.46 14.11
N HIS A 250 2.50 -1.49 15.43
CA HIS A 250 3.31 -2.48 16.11
C HIS A 250 2.44 -3.23 17.14
N ASP A 251 2.52 -4.56 17.12
CA ASP A 251 1.86 -5.43 18.09
C ASP A 251 2.85 -5.80 19.20
N SER A 252 2.73 -5.13 20.34
CA SER A 252 3.58 -5.37 21.51
C SER A 252 3.48 -6.78 22.09
N ASN A 253 2.41 -7.53 21.78
CA ASN A 253 2.23 -8.88 22.32
C ASN A 253 3.07 -9.92 21.55
N THR A 254 3.24 -9.69 20.25
CA THR A 254 3.94 -10.61 19.34
C THR A 254 5.30 -10.10 18.91
N GLY A 255 5.54 -8.78 19.03
CA GLY A 255 6.69 -8.08 18.47
C GLY A 255 6.56 -7.78 16.98
N LEU A 256 5.41 -8.07 16.37
CA LEU A 256 5.23 -7.89 14.93
C LEU A 256 4.96 -6.44 14.56
N GLY A 257 5.63 -5.97 13.52
CA GLY A 257 5.30 -4.75 12.80
C GLY A 257 4.41 -5.02 11.59
N TYR A 258 3.47 -4.11 11.34
CA TYR A 258 2.54 -4.12 10.22
C TYR A 258 2.61 -2.78 9.51
N ALA A 259 3.25 -2.70 8.33
CA ALA A 259 3.42 -1.45 7.58
C ALA A 259 2.57 -1.45 6.30
N LEU A 260 1.52 -0.65 6.29
CA LEU A 260 0.60 -0.47 5.16
C LEU A 260 1.16 0.55 4.19
N SER A 261 1.29 0.14 2.93
CA SER A 261 1.91 0.94 1.88
C SER A 261 0.98 1.99 1.27
N ASN A 262 1.63 3.01 0.67
CA ASN A 262 1.06 3.97 -0.28
C ASN A 262 0.02 4.95 0.32
N ALA A 263 0.33 5.47 1.50
CA ALA A 263 -0.48 6.48 2.18
C ALA A 263 -0.61 7.81 1.40
N ASN A 264 0.34 8.14 0.53
CA ASN A 264 0.27 9.36 -0.28
C ASN A 264 -0.81 9.33 -1.36
N THR A 265 -1.17 8.16 -1.88
CA THR A 265 -2.22 8.03 -2.91
C THR A 265 -3.56 7.55 -2.36
N GLY A 266 -3.56 6.94 -1.18
CA GLY A 266 -4.75 6.35 -0.58
C GLY A 266 -5.18 5.04 -1.26
N VAL A 267 -4.27 4.36 -1.97
CA VAL A 267 -4.52 3.05 -2.59
C VAL A 267 -3.52 2.04 -2.03
N ILE A 268 -4.01 1.00 -1.34
CA ILE A 268 -3.15 -0.03 -0.75
C ILE A 268 -2.48 -0.85 -1.84
N ASN A 269 -1.15 -1.02 -1.76
CA ASN A 269 -0.41 -1.97 -2.59
C ASN A 269 -0.10 -3.28 -1.86
N GLU A 270 0.24 -3.18 -0.57
CA GLU A 270 0.62 -4.27 0.32
C GLU A 270 0.58 -3.83 1.80
N LEU A 271 0.53 -4.82 2.71
CA LEU A 271 0.74 -4.70 4.14
C LEU A 271 1.96 -5.55 4.53
N ASN A 272 3.08 -4.90 4.82
CA ASN A 272 4.35 -5.53 5.17
C ASN A 272 4.33 -6.05 6.61
N VAL A 273 4.86 -7.26 6.83
CA VAL A 273 4.98 -7.88 8.16
C VAL A 273 6.45 -8.07 8.52
N SER A 274 6.83 -7.62 9.71
CA SER A 274 8.22 -7.64 10.19
C SER A 274 8.34 -7.91 11.70
N ASP A 275 9.55 -8.20 12.18
CA ASP A 275 9.94 -8.09 13.58
C ASP A 275 10.28 -6.63 13.90
N GLY A 276 9.46 -5.99 14.73
CA GLY A 276 9.48 -4.54 14.94
C GLY A 276 9.14 -3.73 13.69
N LEU A 277 9.41 -2.42 13.71
CA LEU A 277 9.18 -1.50 12.60
C LEU A 277 10.46 -1.22 11.81
N PHE A 278 10.30 -0.80 10.56
CA PHE A 278 11.43 -0.47 9.69
C PHE A 278 12.35 0.58 10.33
N GLY A 279 13.62 0.22 10.52
CA GLY A 279 14.63 1.06 11.18
C GLY A 279 14.93 0.66 12.63
N ASP A 280 14.13 -0.23 13.24
CA ASP A 280 14.39 -0.73 14.58
C ASP A 280 15.63 -1.64 14.61
N ALA A 281 16.31 -1.66 15.76
CA ALA A 281 17.43 -2.56 15.98
C ALA A 281 16.94 -4.01 16.00
N GLY A 282 17.46 -4.84 15.10
CA GLY A 282 17.05 -6.24 14.98
C GLY A 282 15.90 -6.48 13.99
N TYR A 283 15.49 -5.46 13.24
CA TYR A 283 14.45 -5.58 12.20
C TYR A 283 14.66 -6.79 11.28
N VAL A 284 13.61 -7.61 11.14
CA VAL A 284 13.55 -8.71 10.18
C VAL A 284 12.27 -8.57 9.36
N PHE A 285 12.40 -8.53 8.03
CA PHE A 285 11.24 -8.55 7.15
C PHE A 285 10.77 -9.98 6.90
N TYR A 286 9.53 -10.29 7.28
CA TYR A 286 8.97 -11.64 7.17
C TYR A 286 8.21 -11.88 5.87
N GLY A 287 7.51 -10.88 5.34
CA GLY A 287 6.76 -11.01 4.10
C GLY A 287 5.72 -9.91 3.93
N SER A 288 4.95 -10.02 2.85
CA SER A 288 3.92 -9.03 2.50
C SER A 288 2.56 -9.68 2.37
N TYR A 289 1.54 -9.04 2.92
CA TYR A 289 0.16 -9.25 2.55
C TYR A 289 -0.16 -8.43 1.31
N VAL A 290 -0.49 -9.08 0.19
CA VAL A 290 -0.89 -8.41 -1.06
C VAL A 290 -2.42 -8.40 -1.20
N PRO A 291 -3.06 -7.28 -1.61
CA PRO A 291 -4.50 -7.21 -1.76
C PRO A 291 -5.00 -8.39 -2.59
N TYR A 292 -5.97 -9.10 -2.03
CA TYR A 292 -6.58 -10.28 -2.58
C TYR A 292 -8.07 -10.02 -2.73
N SER A 293 -8.59 -10.22 -3.94
CA SER A 293 -10.03 -10.17 -4.17
C SER A 293 -10.53 -11.60 -4.42
N PRO A 294 -11.33 -12.20 -3.52
CA PRO A 294 -11.92 -13.50 -3.79
C PRO A 294 -12.88 -13.35 -4.95
N THR A 295 -12.63 -14.04 -6.06
CA THR A 295 -13.57 -14.12 -7.18
C THR A 295 -14.41 -15.39 -7.08
N THR A 296 -14.73 -15.84 -5.85
CA THR A 296 -15.44 -17.09 -5.63
C THR A 296 -16.83 -17.03 -6.28
N GLY A 297 -16.96 -17.65 -7.45
CA GLY A 297 -18.22 -17.84 -8.17
C GLY A 297 -18.51 -16.87 -9.30
N ASP A 298 -17.73 -15.81 -9.49
CA ASP A 298 -17.88 -14.87 -10.61
C ASP A 298 -16.63 -14.86 -11.48
N VAL A 299 -16.79 -15.15 -12.77
CA VAL A 299 -15.69 -15.12 -13.75
C VAL A 299 -15.26 -13.66 -13.96
N PRO A 300 -13.98 -13.29 -13.72
CA PRO A 300 -13.54 -11.91 -13.88
C PRO A 300 -13.82 -11.41 -15.31
N GLN A 301 -14.49 -10.27 -15.45
CA GLN A 301 -14.77 -9.72 -16.79
C GLN A 301 -13.46 -9.47 -17.56
N ALA A 302 -12.42 -9.00 -16.88
CA ALA A 302 -11.10 -8.81 -17.45
C ALA A 302 -10.47 -10.11 -17.99
N LEU A 303 -10.78 -11.27 -17.40
CA LEU A 303 -10.36 -12.58 -17.92
C LEU A 303 -11.16 -12.94 -19.18
N LEU A 304 -12.48 -12.71 -19.17
CA LEU A 304 -13.34 -12.93 -20.34
C LEU A 304 -12.93 -12.05 -21.53
N ASP A 305 -12.49 -10.82 -21.26
CA ASP A 305 -11.99 -9.90 -22.29
C ASP A 305 -10.68 -10.39 -22.93
N LEU A 306 -9.96 -11.30 -22.26
CA LEU A 306 -8.78 -11.99 -22.78
C LEU A 306 -9.11 -13.33 -23.44
N ALA A 307 -10.38 -13.71 -23.57
CA ALA A 307 -10.76 -14.98 -24.17
C ALA A 307 -10.19 -15.15 -25.59
N GLY A 308 -9.65 -16.34 -25.86
CA GLY A 308 -8.94 -16.61 -27.09
C GLY A 308 -8.07 -17.85 -27.01
N SER A 309 -7.44 -18.18 -28.13
CA SER A 309 -6.44 -19.23 -28.25
C SER A 309 -5.14 -18.59 -28.71
N TYR A 310 -4.10 -18.72 -27.91
CA TYR A 310 -2.81 -18.08 -28.12
C TYR A 310 -1.76 -19.16 -28.37
N SER A 311 -1.11 -19.07 -29.54
CA SER A 311 0.09 -19.88 -29.80
C SER A 311 1.28 -19.21 -29.15
N THR A 312 2.08 -19.98 -28.42
CA THR A 312 3.13 -19.45 -27.57
C THR A 312 4.37 -20.32 -27.66
N GLN A 313 5.55 -19.73 -27.46
CA GLN A 313 6.81 -20.47 -27.45
C GLN A 313 7.49 -20.33 -26.08
N PRO A 314 7.76 -21.45 -25.37
CA PRO A 314 8.28 -21.36 -24.02
C PRO A 314 9.76 -20.99 -24.03
N TYR A 315 10.16 -20.27 -23.00
CA TYR A 315 11.54 -20.03 -22.63
C TYR A 315 11.69 -20.21 -21.12
N PHE A 316 12.87 -20.65 -20.70
CA PHE A 316 13.10 -21.12 -19.34
C PHE A 316 14.07 -20.20 -18.61
N SER A 317 13.68 -19.73 -17.42
CA SER A 317 14.55 -18.97 -16.54
C SER A 317 15.24 -19.82 -15.46
N LYS A 318 14.78 -21.05 -15.20
CA LYS A 318 15.35 -22.02 -14.23
C LYS A 318 15.11 -23.47 -14.66
N ALA A 319 15.82 -24.42 -14.01
CA ALA A 319 15.56 -25.86 -14.15
C ALA A 319 14.30 -26.26 -13.37
N GLY A 320 13.42 -27.05 -13.98
CA GLY A 320 12.13 -27.45 -13.44
C GLY A 320 11.08 -27.45 -14.55
N ASN A 321 10.75 -28.65 -15.04
CA ASN A 321 9.81 -28.86 -16.13
C ASN A 321 9.28 -30.31 -16.13
N ARG A 322 8.38 -30.63 -15.19
CA ARG A 322 7.76 -31.98 -15.12
C ARG A 322 7.03 -32.41 -16.39
N HIS A 323 6.66 -31.47 -17.26
CA HIS A 323 5.95 -31.76 -18.51
C HIS A 323 6.85 -31.94 -19.73
N GLY A 324 8.15 -31.69 -19.60
CA GLY A 324 9.13 -31.92 -20.67
C GLY A 324 9.12 -30.90 -21.81
N TRP A 325 8.48 -29.73 -21.66
CA TRP A 325 8.50 -28.63 -22.63
C TRP A 325 9.93 -28.13 -22.94
N ALA A 326 10.25 -27.87 -24.20
CA ALA A 326 11.58 -27.45 -24.62
C ALA A 326 11.55 -26.15 -25.44
N VAL A 327 12.69 -25.47 -25.53
CA VAL A 327 12.86 -24.33 -26.45
C VAL A 327 12.58 -24.82 -27.86
N GLY A 328 11.70 -24.11 -28.58
CA GLY A 328 11.22 -24.48 -29.91
C GLY A 328 9.93 -25.31 -29.92
N ASP A 329 9.42 -25.75 -28.77
CA ASP A 329 8.06 -26.29 -28.68
C ASP A 329 7.03 -25.18 -28.92
N GLU A 330 5.85 -25.57 -29.41
CA GLU A 330 4.69 -24.70 -29.51
C GLU A 330 3.67 -25.13 -28.46
N LEU A 331 3.34 -24.23 -27.54
CA LEU A 331 2.35 -24.43 -26.49
C LEU A 331 1.12 -23.55 -26.77
N THR A 332 -0.06 -24.01 -26.35
CA THR A 332 -1.28 -23.19 -26.40
C THR A 332 -1.64 -22.69 -25.01
N LEU A 333 -2.12 -21.45 -24.96
CA LEU A 333 -2.89 -20.89 -23.86
C LEU A 333 -4.29 -20.63 -24.39
N ASP A 334 -5.28 -21.34 -23.87
CA ASP A 334 -6.68 -21.22 -24.28
C ASP A 334 -7.50 -20.65 -23.11
N ILE A 335 -8.26 -19.59 -23.36
CA ILE A 335 -9.16 -18.96 -22.38
C ILE A 335 -10.58 -19.00 -22.95
N ASP A 336 -11.47 -19.73 -22.29
CA ASP A 336 -12.85 -19.86 -22.74
C ASP A 336 -13.67 -18.57 -22.54
N SER A 337 -14.37 -18.15 -23.59
CA SER A 337 -15.13 -16.89 -23.63
C SER A 337 -16.37 -16.82 -22.73
N VAL A 338 -16.79 -17.94 -22.13
CA VAL A 338 -18.01 -18.00 -21.32
C VAL A 338 -17.67 -18.36 -19.88
N SER A 339 -16.90 -19.41 -19.68
CA SER A 339 -16.51 -19.92 -18.36
C SER A 339 -15.24 -19.27 -17.83
N GLY A 340 -14.42 -18.66 -18.68
CA GLY A 340 -13.09 -18.18 -18.30
C GLY A 340 -12.10 -19.31 -17.97
N LEU A 341 -12.45 -20.58 -18.24
CA LEU A 341 -11.56 -21.71 -18.05
C LEU A 341 -10.25 -21.47 -18.81
N ILE A 342 -9.14 -21.51 -18.10
CA ILE A 342 -7.80 -21.37 -18.66
C ILE A 342 -7.20 -22.77 -18.84
N ASP A 343 -6.91 -23.16 -20.09
CA ASP A 343 -6.16 -24.37 -20.42
C ASP A 343 -4.76 -24.00 -20.92
N ILE A 344 -3.74 -24.56 -20.28
CA ILE A 344 -2.33 -24.38 -20.67
C ILE A 344 -1.78 -25.71 -21.18
N ALA A 345 -1.55 -25.78 -22.48
CA ALA A 345 -1.00 -26.91 -23.20
C ALA A 345 -1.69 -28.27 -22.94
N GLY A 346 -2.97 -28.27 -22.53
CA GLY A 346 -3.70 -29.48 -22.12
C GLY A 346 -3.17 -30.12 -20.83
N LYS A 347 -2.37 -29.37 -20.04
CA LYS A 347 -1.72 -29.86 -18.81
C LYS A 347 -2.29 -29.22 -17.56
N TYR A 348 -2.65 -27.95 -17.63
CA TYR A 348 -3.22 -27.19 -16.53
C TYR A 348 -4.58 -26.67 -16.94
N GLN A 349 -5.58 -26.91 -16.09
CA GLN A 349 -6.94 -26.42 -16.27
C GLN A 349 -7.31 -25.63 -15.01
N LEU A 350 -7.35 -24.30 -15.12
CA LEU A 350 -7.65 -23.41 -14.01
C LEU A 350 -9.06 -22.89 -14.23
N ASP A 351 -10.00 -23.38 -13.41
CA ASP A 351 -11.43 -23.07 -13.53
C ASP A 351 -11.80 -21.92 -12.57
N PRO A 352 -12.25 -20.76 -13.08
CA PRO A 352 -12.72 -19.66 -12.24
C PRO A 352 -13.94 -20.00 -11.37
N ALA A 353 -14.67 -21.08 -11.67
CA ALA A 353 -15.75 -21.56 -10.82
C ALA A 353 -15.25 -22.33 -9.58
N ASP A 354 -13.96 -22.69 -9.52
CA ASP A 354 -13.36 -23.33 -8.36
C ASP A 354 -13.16 -22.32 -7.23
N SER A 355 -13.46 -22.73 -6.00
CA SER A 355 -13.22 -21.92 -4.79
C SER A 355 -11.75 -21.56 -4.56
N SER A 356 -10.82 -22.31 -5.14
CA SER A 356 -9.38 -22.05 -5.05
C SER A 356 -8.86 -21.04 -6.08
N PHE A 357 -9.69 -20.66 -7.05
CA PHE A 357 -9.31 -19.68 -8.06
C PHE A 357 -9.31 -18.27 -7.48
N SER A 358 -8.21 -17.57 -7.73
CA SER A 358 -8.00 -16.17 -7.39
C SER A 358 -7.66 -15.37 -8.63
N TRP A 359 -8.05 -14.11 -8.64
CA TRP A 359 -7.70 -13.14 -9.66
C TRP A 359 -7.27 -11.82 -9.03
N SER A 360 -6.11 -11.34 -9.45
CA SER A 360 -5.57 -10.03 -9.05
C SER A 360 -5.15 -9.23 -10.28
N ASP A 361 -5.59 -7.98 -10.35
CA ASP A 361 -5.11 -7.02 -11.35
C ASP A 361 -3.86 -6.30 -10.85
N LYS A 362 -2.73 -6.54 -11.51
CA LYS A 362 -1.43 -5.91 -11.23
C LYS A 362 -0.93 -5.07 -12.41
N THR A 363 -1.80 -4.77 -13.39
CA THR A 363 -1.41 -4.03 -14.60
C THR A 363 -1.00 -2.59 -14.28
N ALA A 364 -1.66 -1.97 -13.30
CA ALA A 364 -1.37 -0.60 -12.86
C ALA A 364 -0.33 -0.50 -11.73
N THR A 365 0.01 -1.61 -11.06
CA THR A 365 0.96 -1.59 -9.92
C THR A 365 2.35 -1.14 -10.36
N ASN A 366 2.79 -1.62 -11.53
CA ASN A 366 4.03 -1.17 -12.14
C ASN A 366 3.92 -1.30 -13.67
N PRO A 367 3.37 -0.28 -14.36
CA PRO A 367 3.04 -0.40 -15.78
C PRO A 367 4.28 -0.60 -16.68
N ARG A 368 5.47 -0.23 -16.19
CA ARG A 368 6.73 -0.45 -16.92
C ARG A 368 7.36 -1.80 -16.63
N PHE A 369 7.22 -2.29 -15.39
CA PHE A 369 7.83 -3.53 -14.94
C PHE A 369 6.77 -4.54 -14.58
N ASN A 370 6.62 -5.54 -15.44
CA ASN A 370 5.81 -6.71 -15.18
C ASN A 370 4.32 -6.39 -14.99
N PRO A 371 3.64 -5.63 -15.88
CA PRO A 371 2.19 -5.48 -15.79
C PRO A 371 1.50 -6.77 -16.21
N HIS A 372 0.58 -7.26 -15.37
CA HIS A 372 -0.05 -8.55 -15.55
C HIS A 372 -1.38 -8.67 -14.80
N TYR A 373 -2.15 -9.66 -15.18
CA TYR A 373 -3.07 -10.31 -14.25
C TYR A 373 -2.38 -11.47 -13.57
N GLU A 374 -2.66 -11.66 -12.29
CA GLU A 374 -2.18 -12.78 -11.50
C GLU A 374 -3.35 -13.70 -11.18
N VAL A 375 -3.14 -14.98 -11.45
CA VAL A 375 -4.05 -16.07 -11.10
C VAL A 375 -3.34 -16.98 -10.12
N LEU A 376 -3.98 -17.24 -8.98
CA LEU A 376 -3.57 -18.26 -8.05
C LEU A 376 -4.61 -19.37 -8.04
N TYR A 377 -4.16 -20.60 -8.05
CA TYR A 377 -5.02 -21.76 -8.16
C TYR A 377 -4.43 -22.94 -7.38
N LYS A 378 -5.24 -23.58 -6.53
CA LYS A 378 -4.78 -24.69 -5.68
C LYS A 378 -5.49 -25.98 -6.06
N VAL A 379 -4.72 -27.00 -6.43
CA VAL A 379 -5.24 -28.33 -6.77
C VAL A 379 -4.41 -29.43 -6.12
N GLY A 380 -5.01 -30.14 -5.16
CA GLY A 380 -4.29 -31.11 -4.32
C GLY A 380 -3.10 -30.45 -3.61
N ASP A 381 -1.90 -30.98 -3.84
CA ASP A 381 -0.64 -30.45 -3.27
C ASP A 381 0.04 -29.39 -4.16
N SER A 382 -0.59 -28.99 -5.28
CA SER A 382 -0.04 -27.99 -6.21
C SER A 382 -0.58 -26.61 -5.92
N ASP A 383 0.32 -25.67 -5.67
CA ASP A 383 0.05 -24.24 -5.59
C ASP A 383 0.52 -23.60 -6.90
N ILE A 384 -0.44 -23.32 -7.77
CA ILE A 384 -0.20 -22.81 -9.12
C ILE A 384 -0.31 -21.28 -9.10
N LYS A 385 0.71 -20.62 -9.64
CA LYS A 385 0.73 -19.18 -9.90
C LYS A 385 0.91 -18.95 -11.40
N LEU A 386 -0.06 -18.29 -12.02
CA LEU A 386 -0.06 -17.92 -13.43
C LEU A 386 -0.09 -16.40 -13.56
N LEU A 387 0.91 -15.85 -14.25
CA LEU A 387 0.97 -14.45 -14.62
C LEU A 387 0.58 -14.33 -16.09
N LEU A 388 -0.39 -13.47 -16.40
CA LEU A 388 -0.85 -13.16 -17.75
C LEU A 388 -0.38 -11.73 -18.09
N TYR A 389 0.71 -11.62 -18.85
CA TYR A 389 1.36 -10.35 -19.15
C TYR A 389 0.55 -9.55 -20.18
N ARG A 390 0.33 -8.26 -19.87
CA ARG A 390 -0.29 -7.28 -20.76
C ARG A 390 -0.04 -5.86 -20.26
N GLN A 391 -0.07 -4.91 -21.18
CA GLN A 391 -0.29 -3.51 -20.85
C GLN A 391 -1.78 -3.21 -20.69
N GLU A 392 -2.10 -2.13 -19.99
CA GLU A 392 -3.47 -1.62 -19.93
C GLU A 392 -3.94 -1.25 -21.34
N GLY A 393 -5.13 -1.72 -21.73
CA GLY A 393 -5.68 -1.48 -23.06
C GLY A 393 -5.10 -2.36 -24.19
N GLU A 394 -4.08 -3.18 -23.93
CA GLU A 394 -3.51 -4.11 -24.92
C GLU A 394 -3.95 -5.57 -24.70
N GLY A 395 -3.77 -6.41 -25.73
CA GLY A 395 -3.94 -7.86 -25.62
C GLY A 395 -2.77 -8.54 -24.89
N LEU A 396 -2.92 -9.84 -24.61
CA LEU A 396 -1.86 -10.64 -23.99
C LEU A 396 -0.59 -10.65 -24.85
N ASN A 397 0.54 -10.33 -24.23
CA ASN A 397 1.84 -10.40 -24.89
C ASN A 397 2.71 -11.56 -24.38
N GLY A 398 2.30 -12.23 -23.29
CA GLY A 398 2.98 -13.40 -22.76
C GLY A 398 2.34 -13.92 -21.47
N TRP A 399 2.90 -14.98 -20.93
CA TRP A 399 2.50 -15.52 -19.64
C TRP A 399 3.68 -16.19 -18.92
N ARG A 400 3.53 -16.42 -17.61
CA ARG A 400 4.44 -17.24 -16.80
C ARG A 400 3.66 -18.14 -15.87
N LEU A 401 3.97 -19.44 -15.90
CA LEU A 401 3.38 -20.45 -15.05
C LEU A 401 4.41 -20.95 -14.04
N GLN A 402 4.00 -21.02 -12.78
CA GLN A 402 4.75 -21.57 -11.66
C GLN A 402 3.90 -22.63 -10.95
N ASP A 403 4.50 -23.78 -10.68
CA ASP A 403 3.90 -24.87 -9.91
C ASP A 403 5.05 -25.52 -9.13
N GLN A 404 5.04 -25.36 -7.80
CA GLN A 404 6.12 -25.81 -6.92
C GLN A 404 7.53 -25.39 -7.42
N PRO A 405 7.79 -24.10 -7.69
CA PRO A 405 9.01 -23.65 -8.39
C PRO A 405 10.33 -23.90 -7.64
N GLY A 406 10.27 -24.29 -6.36
CA GLY A 406 11.42 -24.72 -5.56
C GLY A 406 11.76 -26.22 -5.66
N ALA A 407 10.86 -27.04 -6.22
CA ALA A 407 11.08 -28.48 -6.38
C ALA A 407 11.99 -28.77 -7.60
N VAL A 408 12.77 -29.86 -7.52
CA VAL A 408 13.66 -30.31 -8.62
C VAL A 408 12.87 -30.57 -9.91
N ASP A 409 11.64 -31.06 -9.79
CA ASP A 409 10.69 -31.32 -10.85
C ASP A 409 9.52 -30.32 -10.85
N GLY A 410 9.68 -29.14 -10.25
CA GLY A 410 8.70 -28.06 -10.32
C GLY A 410 8.49 -27.55 -11.75
N VAL A 411 7.62 -26.57 -11.92
CA VAL A 411 7.44 -25.83 -13.17
C VAL A 411 7.70 -24.35 -12.91
N ASN A 412 8.53 -23.74 -13.76
CA ASN A 412 8.70 -22.29 -13.81
C ASN A 412 8.99 -21.89 -15.26
N VAL A 413 7.92 -21.69 -16.02
CA VAL A 413 7.97 -21.56 -17.48
C VAL A 413 7.35 -20.24 -17.87
N ALA A 414 8.08 -19.47 -18.66
CA ALA A 414 7.55 -18.25 -19.26
C ALA A 414 7.38 -18.47 -20.76
N SER A 415 6.47 -17.75 -21.38
CA SER A 415 6.22 -17.86 -22.80
C SER A 415 5.74 -16.53 -23.36
N GLU A 416 6.17 -16.21 -24.58
CA GLU A 416 5.62 -15.09 -25.34
C GLU A 416 4.48 -15.55 -26.24
N VAL A 417 3.44 -14.72 -26.33
CA VAL A 417 2.36 -14.90 -27.29
C VAL A 417 2.86 -14.53 -28.68
N MET A 418 2.60 -15.40 -29.65
CA MET A 418 2.99 -15.25 -31.04
C MET A 418 1.79 -15.35 -31.99
N PRO A 419 1.74 -14.52 -33.05
CA PRO A 419 2.63 -13.38 -33.32
C PRO A 419 2.50 -12.30 -32.23
N LEU A 420 3.48 -11.40 -32.16
CA LEU A 420 3.47 -10.29 -31.20
C LEU A 420 2.21 -9.42 -31.38
N ASN A 421 1.84 -8.69 -30.32
CA ASN A 421 0.80 -7.66 -30.38
C ASN A 421 1.04 -6.73 -31.57
N ALA A 422 -0.03 -6.37 -32.29
CA ALA A 422 0.07 -5.59 -33.53
C ALA A 422 0.77 -4.23 -33.32
N THR A 423 0.57 -3.58 -32.17
CA THR A 423 1.25 -2.34 -31.77
C THR A 423 2.77 -2.55 -31.65
N HIS A 424 3.17 -3.60 -30.93
CA HIS A 424 4.58 -3.95 -30.75
C HIS A 424 5.24 -4.37 -32.06
N GLN A 425 4.56 -5.18 -32.89
CA GLN A 425 5.07 -5.59 -34.19
C GLN A 425 5.26 -4.39 -35.12
N ALA A 426 4.29 -3.47 -35.18
CA ALA A 426 4.41 -2.26 -35.99
C ALA A 426 5.58 -1.36 -35.53
N TYR A 427 5.78 -1.24 -34.21
CA TYR A 427 6.95 -0.55 -33.65
C TYR A 427 8.27 -1.23 -34.05
N ILE A 428 8.35 -2.57 -33.93
CA ILE A 428 9.54 -3.34 -34.31
C ILE A 428 9.83 -3.18 -35.80
N ASP A 429 8.81 -3.27 -36.67
CA ASP A 429 8.96 -3.08 -38.11
C ASP A 429 9.47 -1.67 -38.46
N ALA A 430 8.94 -0.64 -37.79
CA ALA A 430 9.39 0.75 -37.96
C ALA A 430 10.84 0.93 -37.50
N LEU A 431 11.21 0.29 -36.40
CA LEU A 431 12.56 0.34 -35.85
C LEU A 431 13.56 -0.41 -36.75
N ASP A 432 13.19 -1.59 -37.26
CA ASP A 432 14.00 -2.41 -38.19
C ASP A 432 14.31 -1.64 -39.49
N ALA A 433 13.34 -0.84 -39.97
CA ALA A 433 13.54 0.01 -41.14
C ALA A 433 14.54 1.17 -40.90
N LEU A 434 14.80 1.54 -39.64
CA LEU A 434 15.70 2.63 -39.26
C LEU A 434 17.06 2.15 -38.76
N LEU A 435 17.19 0.88 -38.37
CA LEU A 435 18.44 0.30 -37.88
C LEU A 435 19.18 -0.49 -38.99
N PRO A 436 20.53 -0.55 -38.96
CA PRO A 436 21.41 0.04 -37.95
C PRO A 436 21.50 1.57 -38.05
N ALA A 437 21.66 2.24 -36.90
CA ALA A 437 21.79 3.69 -36.81
C ALA A 437 22.85 4.09 -35.78
N THR A 438 23.43 5.27 -35.96
CA THR A 438 24.29 5.90 -34.94
C THR A 438 23.47 6.89 -34.13
N LEU A 439 23.48 6.69 -32.81
CA LEU A 439 22.85 7.56 -31.82
C LEU A 439 23.95 8.28 -31.03
N THR A 440 23.82 9.58 -30.83
CA THR A 440 24.80 10.41 -30.11
C THR A 440 24.28 10.79 -28.74
N VAL A 441 25.10 10.68 -27.70
CA VAL A 441 24.76 11.17 -26.35
C VAL A 441 24.57 12.69 -26.40
N ILE A 442 23.35 13.15 -26.14
CA ILE A 442 22.98 14.57 -26.10
C ILE A 442 22.70 15.10 -24.68
N ALA A 443 22.49 14.19 -23.72
CA ALA A 443 22.42 14.48 -22.29
C ALA A 443 23.07 13.34 -21.50
N GLN A 444 23.75 13.64 -20.40
CA GLN A 444 24.45 12.66 -19.56
C GLN A 444 24.09 12.83 -18.09
N ASP A 445 23.86 11.71 -17.40
CA ASP A 445 23.80 11.61 -15.95
C ASP A 445 25.03 10.86 -15.43
N SER A 446 25.99 11.57 -14.83
CA SER A 446 27.22 10.95 -14.33
C SER A 446 27.05 10.24 -12.97
N THR A 447 25.86 10.27 -12.38
CA THR A 447 25.60 9.69 -11.05
C THR A 447 25.10 8.25 -11.12
N TYR A 448 24.77 7.76 -12.32
CA TYR A 448 24.28 6.42 -12.55
C TYR A 448 25.04 5.75 -13.70
N ASN A 449 25.56 4.56 -13.46
CA ASN A 449 26.19 3.76 -14.50
C ASN A 449 25.12 2.92 -15.21
N SER A 450 24.51 3.50 -16.25
CA SER A 450 23.51 2.85 -17.11
C SER A 450 24.13 1.88 -18.12
N GLY A 451 25.43 1.99 -18.38
CA GLY A 451 26.12 1.39 -19.53
C GLY A 451 26.05 2.22 -20.83
N LEU A 452 25.22 3.27 -20.85
CA LEU A 452 25.11 4.30 -21.90
C LEU A 452 25.69 5.66 -21.43
N ASP A 453 26.21 5.72 -20.20
CA ASP A 453 26.54 6.90 -19.37
C ASP A 453 27.80 7.65 -19.81
N LYS A 454 28.13 7.62 -21.10
CA LYS A 454 29.34 8.24 -21.64
C LYS A 454 29.18 9.75 -21.78
N ALA A 455 30.32 10.41 -21.99
CA ALA A 455 30.36 11.84 -22.20
C ALA A 455 29.45 12.25 -23.36
N VAL A 456 28.80 13.41 -23.23
CA VAL A 456 28.09 14.07 -24.33
C VAL A 456 28.96 14.07 -25.60
N CYS A 457 28.34 13.84 -26.76
CA CYS A 457 28.97 13.62 -28.06
C CYS A 457 29.63 12.26 -28.26
N THR A 458 29.50 11.34 -27.32
CA THR A 458 29.87 9.94 -27.58
C THR A 458 28.83 9.32 -28.52
N GLU A 459 29.30 8.66 -29.58
CA GLU A 459 28.47 7.96 -30.54
C GLU A 459 28.35 6.48 -30.19
N TYR A 460 27.14 5.95 -30.36
CA TYR A 460 26.81 4.54 -30.21
C TYR A 460 26.21 4.00 -31.51
N GLU A 461 26.64 2.83 -31.93
CA GLU A 461 25.97 2.07 -32.98
C GLU A 461 24.86 1.26 -32.34
N PHE A 462 23.64 1.42 -32.86
CA PHE A 462 22.48 0.59 -32.55
C PHE A 462 22.13 -0.27 -33.77
N ASP A 463 21.71 -1.49 -33.49
CA ASP A 463 21.35 -2.50 -34.48
C ASP A 463 20.20 -3.35 -33.92
N LEU A 464 19.42 -3.97 -34.80
CA LEU A 464 18.34 -4.88 -34.45
C LEU A 464 18.61 -6.21 -35.13
N ASP A 465 18.53 -7.29 -34.36
CA ASP A 465 18.46 -8.62 -34.95
C ASP A 465 17.41 -9.49 -34.24
N TYR A 466 17.23 -10.70 -34.75
CA TYR A 466 16.27 -11.69 -34.28
C TYR A 466 16.98 -12.93 -33.70
N GLY A 467 18.16 -12.73 -33.09
CA GLY A 467 19.05 -13.79 -32.65
C GLY A 467 18.86 -14.22 -31.19
N ALA A 468 17.85 -13.71 -30.50
CA ALA A 468 17.48 -14.18 -29.16
C ALA A 468 16.76 -15.54 -29.22
N THR A 469 16.50 -16.13 -28.05
CA THR A 469 15.76 -17.40 -27.93
C THR A 469 14.43 -17.29 -28.68
N ASN A 470 14.04 -18.34 -29.43
CA ASN A 470 12.80 -18.37 -30.23
C ASN A 470 12.70 -17.27 -31.31
N GLY A 471 13.83 -16.71 -31.76
CA GLY A 471 13.84 -15.71 -32.83
C GLY A 471 13.35 -14.32 -32.39
N LYS A 472 13.35 -14.06 -31.07
CA LYS A 472 12.88 -12.78 -30.53
C LYS A 472 13.75 -11.60 -31.00
N PRO A 473 13.15 -10.41 -31.18
CA PRO A 473 13.91 -9.21 -31.50
C PRO A 473 14.78 -8.81 -30.32
N ARG A 474 16.01 -8.37 -30.61
CA ARG A 474 16.94 -7.81 -29.63
C ARG A 474 17.64 -6.58 -30.19
N ILE A 475 17.75 -5.56 -29.36
CA ILE A 475 18.58 -4.38 -29.64
C ILE A 475 20.02 -4.71 -29.27
N LEU A 476 20.93 -4.39 -30.18
CA LEU A 476 22.35 -4.45 -29.97
C LEU A 476 22.89 -3.04 -29.98
N PHE A 477 23.67 -2.65 -28.97
CA PHE A 477 24.23 -1.30 -28.92
C PHE A 477 25.59 -1.26 -28.23
N ASN A 478 26.51 -0.43 -28.75
CA ASN A 478 27.81 -0.14 -28.14
C ASN A 478 28.35 1.18 -28.63
N GLN A 479 29.32 1.72 -27.90
CA GLN A 479 30.12 2.83 -28.37
C GLN A 479 30.72 2.50 -29.75
N LEU A 480 30.61 3.45 -30.68
CA LEU A 480 31.08 3.33 -32.06
C LEU A 480 32.53 2.81 -32.11
N GLY A 481 32.75 1.76 -32.89
CA GLY A 481 34.06 1.11 -33.03
C GLY A 481 34.42 0.08 -31.93
N SER A 482 33.54 -0.17 -30.97
CA SER A 482 33.71 -1.24 -29.99
C SER A 482 33.51 -2.64 -30.62
N PRO A 483 34.37 -3.63 -30.32
CA PRO A 483 34.19 -5.00 -30.79
C PRO A 483 33.18 -5.82 -29.95
N ALA A 484 32.82 -5.35 -28.76
CA ALA A 484 31.82 -6.00 -27.91
C ALA A 484 30.41 -5.62 -28.37
N LYS A 485 29.41 -6.50 -28.15
CA LYS A 485 27.98 -6.16 -28.32
C LYS A 485 27.17 -6.34 -27.04
N THR A 486 26.64 -5.25 -26.48
CA THR A 486 25.57 -5.30 -25.46
C THR A 486 24.25 -5.63 -26.14
N THR A 487 23.45 -6.53 -25.55
CA THR A 487 22.17 -6.97 -26.10
C THR A 487 21.03 -6.76 -25.11
N LYS A 488 19.88 -6.28 -25.58
CA LYS A 488 18.62 -6.21 -24.82
C LYS A 488 17.53 -6.89 -25.63
N GLU A 489 16.98 -7.97 -25.08
CA GLU A 489 15.94 -8.76 -25.73
C GLU A 489 14.55 -8.21 -25.42
N TYR A 490 13.63 -8.36 -26.36
CA TYR A 490 12.21 -8.19 -26.07
C TYR A 490 11.75 -9.27 -25.09
N ILE A 491 11.11 -8.84 -24.00
CA ILE A 491 10.51 -9.72 -23.00
C ILE A 491 9.12 -9.22 -22.65
N ALA A 492 8.12 -10.11 -22.66
CA ALA A 492 6.72 -9.75 -22.40
C ALA A 492 6.53 -9.02 -21.07
N SER A 493 7.24 -9.45 -20.03
CA SER A 493 7.20 -8.85 -18.69
C SER A 493 7.83 -7.46 -18.59
N SER A 494 8.48 -6.93 -19.63
CA SER A 494 8.99 -5.56 -19.63
C SER A 494 8.81 -4.86 -20.97
N ALA A 495 7.85 -5.29 -21.79
CA ALA A 495 7.56 -4.70 -23.08
C ALA A 495 6.57 -3.54 -22.90
N ALA A 496 7.01 -2.47 -22.24
CA ALA A 496 6.18 -1.29 -22.03
C ALA A 496 6.11 -0.45 -23.29
N TYR A 497 4.91 -0.33 -23.86
CA TYR A 497 4.61 0.45 -25.04
C TYR A 497 3.97 1.79 -24.66
N SER A 498 4.32 2.84 -25.38
CA SER A 498 3.74 4.16 -25.19
C SER A 498 3.68 4.93 -26.51
N GLU A 499 2.64 5.76 -26.64
CA GLU A 499 2.46 6.70 -27.74
C GLU A 499 2.38 8.12 -27.19
N GLN A 500 3.23 9.02 -27.68
CA GLN A 500 3.22 10.42 -27.30
C GLN A 500 3.36 11.31 -28.55
N GLY A 501 2.27 11.95 -28.95
CA GLY A 501 2.25 12.74 -30.18
C GLY A 501 2.43 11.84 -31.41
N SER A 502 3.49 12.08 -32.20
CA SER A 502 3.90 11.22 -33.32
C SER A 502 4.93 10.16 -32.93
N GLY A 503 5.51 10.25 -31.72
CA GLY A 503 6.50 9.30 -31.23
C GLY A 503 5.85 8.05 -30.65
N VAL A 504 6.40 6.89 -31.00
CA VAL A 504 6.06 5.59 -30.42
C VAL A 504 7.29 4.98 -29.78
N SER A 505 7.16 4.44 -28.58
CA SER A 505 8.29 3.91 -27.82
C SER A 505 8.02 2.53 -27.24
N LEU A 506 9.05 1.71 -27.18
CA LEU A 506 9.07 0.47 -26.40
C LEU A 506 10.22 0.50 -25.40
N TYR A 507 9.98 -0.03 -24.20
CA TYR A 507 10.99 -0.20 -23.18
C TYR A 507 11.87 -1.44 -23.44
N TRP A 508 13.20 -1.26 -23.38
CA TRP A 508 14.21 -2.30 -23.64
C TRP A 508 15.13 -2.56 -22.43
N SER A 509 14.55 -2.83 -21.26
CA SER A 509 15.30 -3.25 -20.05
C SER A 509 16.50 -2.34 -19.72
N GLY A 510 16.26 -1.02 -19.68
CA GLY A 510 17.20 0.02 -19.27
C GLY A 510 16.98 1.37 -19.94
N PHE A 511 16.23 1.41 -21.03
CA PHE A 511 15.87 2.64 -21.74
C PHE A 511 14.59 2.45 -22.55
N ASP A 512 13.86 3.54 -22.77
CA ASP A 512 12.83 3.63 -23.79
C ASP A 512 13.50 3.98 -25.12
N LEU A 513 13.19 3.24 -26.18
CA LEU A 513 13.65 3.58 -27.53
C LEU A 513 12.47 4.11 -28.33
N THR A 514 12.48 5.40 -28.58
CA THR A 514 11.42 6.12 -29.27
C THR A 514 11.73 6.23 -30.75
N VAL A 515 10.72 5.96 -31.58
CA VAL A 515 10.70 6.18 -33.03
C VAL A 515 9.72 7.33 -33.30
N ASP A 516 10.21 8.44 -33.87
CA ASP A 516 9.39 9.57 -34.33
C ASP A 516 9.83 9.98 -35.74
N GLY A 517 9.11 9.49 -36.75
CA GLY A 517 9.53 9.62 -38.15
C GLY A 517 10.83 8.89 -38.42
N SER A 518 11.91 9.63 -38.77
CA SER A 518 13.26 9.08 -38.92
C SER A 518 14.14 9.27 -37.68
N THR A 519 13.60 9.92 -36.64
CA THR A 519 14.33 10.21 -35.41
C THR A 519 14.21 9.02 -34.47
N LEU A 520 15.36 8.54 -34.01
CA LEU A 520 15.50 7.58 -32.93
C LEU A 520 16.01 8.32 -31.70
N THR A 521 15.38 8.07 -30.56
CA THR A 521 15.81 8.62 -29.27
C THR A 521 15.77 7.52 -28.22
N ALA A 522 16.92 7.21 -27.62
CA ALA A 522 17.03 6.33 -26.46
C ALA A 522 17.06 7.17 -25.20
N THR A 523 16.04 7.04 -24.35
CA THR A 523 15.93 7.70 -23.05
C THR A 523 16.17 6.69 -21.95
N VAL A 524 17.27 6.82 -21.21
CA VAL A 524 17.64 5.88 -20.16
C VAL A 524 16.70 6.03 -18.97
N THR A 525 16.35 4.90 -18.36
CA THR A 525 15.49 4.88 -17.17
C THR A 525 16.18 4.22 -15.98
N LYS A 526 15.86 4.69 -14.78
CA LYS A 526 16.28 4.11 -13.52
C LYS A 526 15.04 3.86 -12.66
N LEU A 527 14.82 2.60 -12.29
CA LEU A 527 13.60 2.18 -11.58
C LEU A 527 12.30 2.63 -12.30
N GLY A 528 12.35 2.74 -13.62
CA GLY A 528 11.19 3.05 -14.47
C GLY A 528 11.06 4.51 -14.84
N GLU A 529 11.76 5.37 -14.11
CA GLU A 529 11.72 6.79 -14.34
C GLU A 529 12.86 7.23 -15.27
N PRO A 530 12.58 8.08 -16.29
CA PRO A 530 13.60 8.68 -17.11
C PRO A 530 14.64 9.43 -16.25
N ILE A 531 15.92 9.24 -16.56
CA ILE A 531 17.02 10.04 -16.01
C ILE A 531 17.56 11.00 -17.07
N ASN A 532 18.44 11.91 -16.68
CA ASN A 532 19.01 12.91 -17.60
C ASN A 532 20.11 12.32 -18.50
N GLU A 533 19.81 11.21 -19.15
CA GLU A 533 20.73 10.51 -20.03
C GLU A 533 19.99 10.08 -21.29
N VAL A 534 20.37 10.70 -22.42
CA VAL A 534 19.61 10.62 -23.67
C VAL A 534 20.57 10.53 -24.83
N LEU A 535 20.31 9.57 -25.72
CA LEU A 535 20.99 9.44 -27.00
C LEU A 535 19.99 9.67 -28.13
N SER A 536 20.36 10.42 -29.17
CA SER A 536 19.48 10.67 -30.31
C SER A 536 20.27 10.77 -31.62
N ASN A 537 19.59 10.53 -32.75
CA ASN A 537 20.10 10.82 -34.10
C ASN A 537 19.53 12.14 -34.65
N ASP A 538 18.78 12.91 -33.84
CA ASP A 538 18.30 14.23 -34.23
C ASP A 538 19.47 15.20 -34.40
N THR A 539 19.77 15.51 -35.67
CA THR A 539 20.84 16.44 -36.06
C THR A 539 20.75 17.82 -35.39
N SER A 540 19.55 18.32 -35.10
CA SER A 540 19.37 19.62 -34.45
C SER A 540 19.71 19.53 -32.96
N ALA A 541 19.26 18.47 -32.29
CA ALA A 541 19.59 18.23 -30.88
C ALA A 541 21.09 17.97 -30.69
N ILE A 542 21.72 17.21 -31.59
CA ILE A 542 23.16 16.96 -31.58
C ILE A 542 23.94 18.26 -31.76
N ALA A 543 23.62 19.07 -32.79
CA ALA A 543 24.34 20.32 -33.05
C ALA A 543 24.24 21.35 -31.92
N ALA A 544 23.22 21.25 -31.06
CA ALA A 544 23.04 22.13 -29.90
C ALA A 544 24.05 21.83 -28.77
N VAL A 545 24.56 20.60 -28.68
CA VAL A 545 25.43 20.15 -27.57
C VAL A 545 26.79 19.63 -28.02
N CYS A 546 26.94 19.30 -29.30
CA CYS A 546 28.15 18.79 -29.94
C CYS A 546 28.64 19.77 -31.03
N PRO A 547 29.48 20.75 -30.65
CA PRO A 547 29.96 21.79 -31.56
C PRO A 547 31.06 21.33 -32.53
#